data_AF-A0A1Q7VUX7-F1
#
_entry.id   AF-A0A1Q7VUX7-F1
#
_cell.length_a   1.000
_cell.length_b   1.000
_cell.length_c   1.000
_cell.angle_alpha   90.00
_cell.angle_beta   90.00
_cell.angle_gamma   90.00
#
_symmetry.space_group_name_H-M   'P 1'
#
loop_
_entity.id
_entity.type
_entity.pdbx_description
1 polymer ?
#
loop_
_entity_poly.entity_id
_entity_poly.type
_entity_poly.pdbx_seq_one_letter_code
_entity_poly.pdbx_strand_id
1 'polypeptide(L)'
;MANRSYLYSADTLPTETANPAQVLCISEHAWDIPLAHKVLVGRNPRVVQSMIWNPRIGIGADYAGGATLLLELLRVVGEGLQEDPGFAERVAAIAAHLDKQRAEYFVLETGEMISLDGEDVEQSARDLVAGDIPATVARAEAAIAGADDEWLESVRASWRKHFDSFYSTTLYFSFPTD
;
A
#
# COMPACT_ATOMS: atom_id res chain seq x y z
N MET A 1 -15.51 -6.40 -14.70
CA MET A 1 -14.34 -5.69 -14.17
C MET A 1 -14.26 -6.01 -12.70
N ALA A 2 -13.08 -6.34 -12.18
CA ALA A 2 -12.90 -6.58 -10.74
C ALA A 2 -12.27 -5.33 -10.16
N ASN A 3 -12.96 -4.69 -9.21
CA ASN A 3 -12.48 -3.46 -8.58
C ASN A 3 -11.19 -3.74 -7.82
N ARG A 4 -10.18 -2.89 -7.97
CA ARG A 4 -8.85 -3.07 -7.37
C ARG A 4 -8.31 -1.79 -6.76
N SER A 5 -7.41 -1.96 -5.79
CA SER A 5 -6.43 -0.95 -5.41
C SER A 5 -5.14 -1.19 -6.20
N TYR A 6 -4.49 -0.11 -6.63
CA TYR A 6 -3.21 -0.18 -7.35
C TYR A 6 -2.16 0.64 -6.61
N LEU A 7 -0.99 0.07 -6.40
CA LEU A 7 0.13 0.69 -5.73
C LEU A 7 1.29 0.81 -6.71
N TYR A 8 1.79 2.02 -6.84
CA TYR A 8 2.92 2.38 -7.67
C TYR A 8 4.02 3.02 -6.82
N SER A 9 5.18 3.20 -7.45
CA SER A 9 6.23 4.08 -6.95
C SER A 9 6.72 5.01 -8.05
N ALA A 10 7.16 6.20 -7.65
CA ALA A 10 7.60 7.25 -8.56
C ALA A 10 8.51 8.25 -7.83
N ASP A 11 9.38 8.94 -8.57
CA ASP A 11 10.28 9.95 -8.00
C ASP A 11 9.60 11.30 -7.72
N THR A 12 8.42 11.52 -8.31
CA THR A 12 7.58 12.69 -8.04
C THR A 12 6.15 12.25 -7.78
N LEU A 13 5.36 13.12 -7.16
CA LEU A 13 3.93 12.89 -7.03
C LEU A 13 3.15 13.45 -8.22
N PRO A 14 2.03 12.82 -8.59
CA PRO A 14 1.14 13.35 -9.61
C PRO A 14 0.52 14.70 -9.20
N THR A 15 0.28 15.52 -10.23
CA THR A 15 -0.37 16.83 -10.14
C THR A 15 -1.54 16.88 -11.11
N GLU A 16 -2.44 17.86 -10.98
CA GLU A 16 -3.59 18.05 -11.89
C GLU A 16 -3.18 18.14 -13.37
N THR A 17 -1.94 18.55 -13.65
CA THR A 17 -1.45 18.81 -15.01
C THR A 17 -0.43 17.80 -15.52
N ALA A 18 0.12 16.93 -14.66
CA ALA A 18 1.22 16.05 -15.03
C ALA A 18 1.33 14.82 -14.11
N ASN A 19 1.62 13.68 -14.74
CA ASN A 19 2.03 12.45 -14.07
C ASN A 19 3.57 12.39 -13.92
N PRO A 20 4.08 11.55 -13.01
CA PRO A 20 5.51 11.30 -12.91
C PRO A 20 6.08 10.72 -14.21
N ALA A 21 7.31 11.11 -14.57
CA ALA A 21 7.97 10.66 -15.80
C ALA A 21 8.24 9.14 -15.81
N GLN A 22 8.52 8.57 -14.63
CA GLN A 22 8.65 7.13 -14.45
C GLN A 22 7.71 6.67 -13.34
N VAL A 23 6.88 5.69 -13.67
CA VAL A 23 5.97 5.03 -12.74
C VAL A 23 6.28 3.54 -12.74
N LEU A 24 6.56 2.98 -11.57
CA LEU A 24 6.91 1.59 -11.38
C LEU A 24 5.78 0.87 -10.64
N CYS A 25 5.36 -0.30 -11.13
CA CYS A 25 4.34 -1.11 -10.48
C CYS A 25 4.88 -1.73 -9.19
N ILE A 26 4.18 -1.52 -8.07
CA ILE A 26 4.46 -2.22 -6.81
C ILE A 26 3.50 -3.38 -6.67
N SER A 27 2.20 -3.12 -6.60
CA SER A 27 1.23 -4.15 -6.30
C SER A 27 -0.19 -3.78 -6.72
N GLU A 28 -1.03 -4.77 -6.98
CA GLU A 28 -2.48 -4.62 -7.10
C GLU A 28 -3.20 -5.62 -6.19
N HIS A 29 -4.36 -5.23 -5.68
CA HIS A 29 -5.20 -6.07 -4.83
C HIS A 29 -6.66 -5.93 -5.21
N ALA A 30 -7.37 -7.06 -5.34
CA ALA A 30 -8.77 -7.06 -5.74
C ALA A 30 -9.67 -6.88 -4.51
N TRP A 31 -10.69 -6.04 -4.66
CA TRP A 31 -11.81 -5.85 -3.71
C TRP A 31 -11.44 -5.36 -2.30
N ASP A 32 -10.20 -4.89 -2.08
CA ASP A 32 -9.78 -4.30 -0.81
C ASP A 32 -8.57 -3.36 -1.00
N ILE A 33 -8.32 -2.53 0.01
CA ILE A 33 -7.03 -1.88 0.25
C ILE A 33 -6.36 -2.69 1.37
N PRO A 34 -5.46 -3.63 1.06
CA PRO A 34 -4.92 -4.55 2.06
C PRO A 34 -4.03 -3.82 3.07
N LEU A 35 -3.83 -4.45 4.23
CA LEU A 35 -2.94 -3.95 5.29
C LEU A 35 -1.57 -3.55 4.75
N ALA A 36 -0.97 -4.35 3.86
CA ALA A 36 0.31 -4.03 3.24
C ALA A 36 0.29 -2.67 2.53
N HIS A 37 -0.76 -2.37 1.75
CA HIS A 37 -0.86 -1.11 1.02
C HIS A 37 -0.98 0.07 1.98
N LYS A 38 -1.84 -0.03 2.99
CA LYS A 38 -2.01 1.02 4.02
C LYS A 38 -0.71 1.30 4.78
N VAL A 39 0.05 0.25 5.12
CA VAL A 39 1.35 0.37 5.79
C VAL A 39 2.39 1.01 4.87
N LEU A 40 2.45 0.59 3.59
CA LEU A 40 3.39 1.16 2.61
C LEU A 40 3.13 2.65 2.39
N VAL A 41 1.87 3.10 2.37
CA VAL A 41 1.56 4.54 2.32
C VAL A 41 1.45 5.21 3.70
N GLY A 42 1.94 4.57 4.75
CA GLY A 42 1.75 5.02 6.13
C GLY A 42 2.63 6.18 6.58
N ARG A 43 3.69 6.50 5.84
CA ARG A 43 4.65 7.55 6.22
C ARG A 43 4.40 8.83 5.43
N ASN A 44 4.07 9.90 6.15
CA ASN A 44 3.69 11.21 5.60
C ASN A 44 2.60 11.12 4.50
N PRO A 45 1.48 10.38 4.72
CA PRO A 45 0.44 10.24 3.72
C PRO A 45 -0.20 11.58 3.37
N ARG A 46 -0.50 11.80 2.09
CA ARG A 46 -1.25 12.96 1.61
C ARG A 46 -2.10 12.61 0.39
N VAL A 47 -3.25 13.26 0.29
CA VAL A 47 -4.11 13.17 -0.90
C VAL A 47 -3.46 13.94 -2.06
N VAL A 48 -3.30 13.25 -3.19
CA VAL A 48 -2.71 13.74 -4.44
C VAL A 48 -3.68 13.59 -5.60
N GLN A 49 -3.32 14.14 -6.75
CA GLN A 49 -4.04 13.86 -8.00
C GLN A 49 -3.96 12.36 -8.30
N SER A 50 -5.06 11.75 -8.75
CA SER A 50 -4.98 10.39 -9.29
C SER A 50 -4.36 10.41 -10.68
N MET A 51 -3.49 9.43 -10.96
CA MET A 51 -2.92 9.21 -12.30
C MET A 51 -3.91 8.49 -13.23
N ILE A 52 -4.96 7.87 -12.68
CA ILE A 52 -5.92 7.02 -13.40
C ILE A 52 -7.28 7.73 -13.55
N TRP A 53 -7.69 8.48 -12.53
CA TRP A 53 -8.99 9.16 -12.49
C TRP A 53 -8.82 10.68 -12.36
N ASN A 54 -9.84 11.43 -12.79
CA ASN A 54 -9.84 12.89 -12.73
C ASN A 54 -9.84 13.50 -11.30
N PRO A 55 -10.55 12.97 -10.28
CA PRO A 55 -10.57 13.61 -8.96
C PRO A 55 -9.28 13.41 -8.16
N ARG A 56 -9.08 14.23 -7.12
CA ARG A 56 -7.92 14.13 -6.21
C ARG A 56 -8.12 13.02 -5.19
N ILE A 57 -7.88 11.79 -5.64
CA ILE A 57 -8.14 10.58 -4.87
C ILE A 57 -6.94 9.63 -4.76
N GLY A 58 -5.79 10.01 -5.33
CA GLY A 58 -4.54 9.28 -5.11
C GLY A 58 -4.01 9.54 -3.70
N ILE A 59 -3.22 8.61 -3.16
CA ILE A 59 -2.53 8.78 -1.88
C ILE A 59 -1.03 8.66 -2.11
N GLY A 60 -0.32 9.76 -1.91
CA GLY A 60 1.13 9.83 -1.97
C GLY A 60 1.77 9.70 -0.59
N ALA A 61 2.88 8.98 -0.49
CA ALA A 61 3.58 8.77 0.79
C ALA A 61 5.07 8.48 0.58
N ASP A 62 5.86 8.62 1.65
CA ASP A 62 7.30 8.37 1.65
C ASP A 62 7.62 6.88 1.39
N TYR A 63 8.41 6.61 0.34
CA TYR A 63 8.74 5.24 -0.05
C TYR A 63 9.56 4.53 1.02
N ALA A 64 10.68 5.13 1.41
CA ALA A 64 11.68 4.46 2.24
C ALA A 64 11.10 4.08 3.60
N GLY A 65 10.43 5.02 4.27
CA GLY A 65 9.81 4.80 5.57
C GLY A 65 8.63 3.83 5.51
N GLY A 66 7.84 3.85 4.43
CA GLY A 66 6.75 2.89 4.22
C GLY A 66 7.27 1.46 4.06
N ALA A 67 8.30 1.28 3.23
CA ALA A 67 8.95 0.00 3.01
C ALA A 67 9.61 -0.53 4.30
N THR A 68 10.34 0.31 5.04
CA THR A 68 10.92 -0.06 6.34
C THR A 68 9.83 -0.52 7.31
N LEU A 69 8.74 0.24 7.45
CA LEU A 69 7.66 -0.12 8.37
C LEU A 69 7.02 -1.47 7.99
N LEU A 70 6.76 -1.72 6.70
CA LEU A 70 6.21 -3.01 6.26
C LEU A 70 7.17 -4.17 6.58
N LEU A 71 8.46 -4.01 6.30
CA LEU A 71 9.45 -5.08 6.53
C LEU A 71 9.63 -5.37 8.03
N GLU A 72 9.58 -4.36 8.88
CA GLU A 72 9.59 -4.55 10.34
C GLU A 72 8.33 -5.26 10.84
N LEU A 73 7.15 -4.90 10.30
CA LEU A 73 5.90 -5.59 10.62
C LEU A 73 5.96 -7.06 10.18
N LEU A 74 6.41 -7.35 8.96
CA LEU A 74 6.55 -8.71 8.45
C LEU A 74 7.51 -9.55 9.30
N ARG A 75 8.57 -8.93 9.84
CA ARG A 75 9.51 -9.57 10.77
C ARG A 75 8.78 -10.07 12.02
N VAL A 76 8.01 -9.21 12.70
CA VAL A 76 7.31 -9.60 13.94
C VAL A 76 6.13 -10.55 13.67
N VAL A 77 5.44 -10.42 12.53
CA VAL A 77 4.43 -11.40 12.10
C VAL A 77 5.07 -12.78 11.95
N GLY A 78 6.25 -12.85 11.35
CA GLY A 78 7.00 -14.10 11.12
C GLY A 78 7.45 -14.83 12.38
N GLU A 79 7.59 -14.14 13.52
CA GLU A 79 7.94 -14.76 14.80
C GLU A 79 6.88 -15.77 15.31
N GLY A 80 5.65 -15.72 14.78
CA GLY A 80 4.60 -16.70 15.06
C GLY A 80 4.23 -17.60 13.87
N LEU A 81 4.99 -17.52 12.77
CA LEU A 81 4.75 -18.25 11.52
C LEU A 81 5.98 -19.03 11.04
N GLN A 82 6.92 -19.39 11.93
CA GLN A 82 8.17 -20.06 11.54
C GLN A 82 7.94 -21.39 10.79
N GLU A 83 6.82 -22.05 11.05
CA GLU A 83 6.45 -23.32 10.41
C GLU A 83 5.64 -23.15 9.11
N ASP A 84 5.29 -21.91 8.70
CA ASP A 84 4.63 -21.63 7.41
C ASP A 84 5.68 -21.19 6.36
N PRO A 85 6.22 -22.10 5.54
CA PRO A 85 7.20 -21.75 4.52
C PRO A 85 6.65 -20.76 3.49
N GLY A 86 5.33 -20.75 3.26
CA GLY A 86 4.69 -19.82 2.33
C GLY A 86 4.77 -18.37 2.80
N PHE A 87 4.77 -18.13 4.12
CA PHE A 87 4.98 -16.79 4.65
C PHE A 87 6.41 -16.31 4.40
N ALA A 88 7.41 -17.13 4.72
CA ALA A 88 8.81 -16.77 4.51
C ALA A 88 9.14 -16.49 3.04
N GLU A 89 8.65 -17.31 2.11
CA GLU A 89 8.79 -17.09 0.67
C GLU A 89 8.15 -15.77 0.23
N ARG A 90 6.93 -15.47 0.72
CA ARG A 90 6.24 -14.22 0.39
C ARG A 90 7.01 -13.01 0.93
N VAL A 91 7.53 -13.05 2.15
CA VAL A 91 8.33 -11.96 2.72
C VAL A 91 9.58 -11.70 1.87
N ALA A 92 10.30 -12.76 1.49
CA ALA A 92 11.49 -12.61 0.63
C ALA A 92 11.13 -12.01 -0.74
N ALA A 93 10.03 -12.46 -1.35
CA ALA A 93 9.54 -11.92 -2.61
C ALA A 93 9.14 -10.44 -2.50
N ILE A 94 8.44 -10.05 -1.43
CA ILE A 94 8.07 -8.64 -1.17
C ILE A 94 9.34 -7.79 -1.01
N ALA A 95 10.28 -8.22 -0.17
CA ALA A 95 11.51 -7.47 0.08
C ALA A 95 12.32 -7.25 -1.19
N ALA A 96 12.52 -8.31 -2.00
CA ALA A 96 13.23 -8.20 -3.27
C ALA A 96 12.50 -7.30 -4.29
N HIS A 97 11.16 -7.35 -4.31
CA HIS A 97 10.36 -6.52 -5.21
C HIS A 97 10.40 -5.04 -4.82
N LEU A 98 10.29 -4.72 -3.53
CA LEU A 98 10.44 -3.35 -3.04
C LEU A 98 11.84 -2.81 -3.37
N ASP A 99 12.91 -3.59 -3.14
CA ASP A 99 14.25 -3.12 -3.47
C ASP A 99 14.42 -2.82 -4.97
N LYS A 100 13.84 -3.66 -5.84
CA LYS A 100 13.85 -3.48 -7.29
C LYS A 100 13.04 -2.26 -7.76
N GLN A 101 11.95 -1.95 -7.09
CA GLN A 101 11.00 -0.89 -7.47
C GLN A 101 11.14 0.34 -6.57
N ARG A 102 12.37 0.67 -6.19
CA ARG A 102 12.64 1.81 -5.31
C ARG A 102 12.46 3.13 -6.06
N ALA A 103 11.78 4.08 -5.43
CA ALA A 103 11.65 5.46 -5.86
C ALA A 103 11.54 6.40 -4.63
N GLU A 104 11.23 7.68 -4.83
CA GLU A 104 11.03 8.63 -3.72
C GLU A 104 9.68 8.43 -3.01
N TYR A 105 8.62 8.13 -3.76
CA TYR A 105 7.26 8.04 -3.25
C TYR A 105 6.58 6.72 -3.59
N PHE A 106 5.68 6.29 -2.71
CA PHE A 106 4.56 5.44 -3.09
C PHE A 106 3.39 6.29 -3.59
N VAL A 107 2.63 5.77 -4.55
CA VAL A 107 1.36 6.33 -5.01
C VAL A 107 0.30 5.23 -5.03
N LEU A 108 -0.67 5.31 -4.13
CA LEU A 108 -1.80 4.39 -4.02
C LEU A 108 -3.02 4.98 -4.72
N GLU A 109 -3.59 4.19 -5.61
CA GLU A 109 -4.77 4.50 -6.42
C GLU A 109 -5.96 3.68 -5.88
N THR A 110 -6.92 4.36 -5.26
CA THR A 110 -8.04 3.75 -4.54
C THR A 110 -9.41 3.95 -5.20
N GLY A 111 -9.45 4.52 -6.40
CA GLY A 111 -10.68 4.98 -7.05
C GLY A 111 -11.76 3.92 -7.19
N GLU A 112 -11.41 2.68 -7.57
CA GLU A 112 -12.42 1.62 -7.67
C GLU A 112 -12.94 1.14 -6.31
N MET A 113 -12.20 1.39 -5.22
CA MET A 113 -12.61 1.05 -3.85
C MET A 113 -13.52 2.12 -3.26
N ILE A 114 -13.07 3.37 -3.29
CA ILE A 114 -13.82 4.48 -2.68
C ILE A 114 -15.11 4.83 -3.44
N SER A 115 -15.20 4.48 -4.73
CA SER A 115 -16.42 4.66 -5.52
C SER A 115 -17.52 3.64 -5.20
N LEU A 116 -17.23 2.62 -4.38
CA LEU A 116 -18.23 1.64 -3.94
C LEU A 116 -19.13 2.18 -2.82
N ASP A 117 -18.60 3.09 -1.99
CA ASP A 117 -19.19 3.43 -0.69
C ASP A 117 -19.94 4.78 -0.68
N GLY A 118 -19.91 5.57 -1.75
CA GLY A 118 -20.64 6.84 -1.81
C GLY A 118 -20.33 7.75 -3.01
N GLU A 119 -20.98 8.93 -3.01
CA GLU A 119 -20.88 9.91 -4.11
C GLU A 119 -19.65 10.84 -3.98
N ASP A 120 -19.12 11.06 -2.77
CA ASP A 120 -17.96 11.96 -2.54
C ASP A 120 -16.65 11.18 -2.34
N VAL A 121 -16.06 10.80 -3.47
CA VAL A 121 -14.81 10.04 -3.53
C VAL A 121 -13.61 10.81 -2.98
N GLU A 122 -13.60 12.15 -3.07
CA GLU A 122 -12.49 12.95 -2.53
C GLU A 122 -12.54 12.98 -1.00
N GLN A 123 -13.73 13.06 -0.41
CA GLN A 123 -13.86 12.96 1.05
C GLN A 123 -13.43 11.58 1.54
N SER A 124 -13.81 10.50 0.87
CA SER A 124 -13.35 9.15 1.20
C SER A 124 -11.82 9.02 1.19
N ALA A 125 -11.14 9.64 0.20
CA ALA A 125 -9.68 9.66 0.16
C ALA A 125 -9.06 10.44 1.34
N ARG A 126 -9.69 11.54 1.76
CA ARG A 126 -9.27 12.31 2.94
C ARG A 126 -9.46 11.52 4.23
N ASP A 127 -10.56 10.78 4.37
CA ASP A 127 -10.85 9.97 5.54
C ASP A 127 -9.86 8.81 5.69
N LEU A 128 -9.44 8.20 4.57
CA LEU A 128 -8.36 7.21 4.57
C LEU A 128 -7.05 7.80 5.13
N VAL A 129 -6.65 8.99 4.65
CA VAL A 129 -5.42 9.67 5.07
C VAL A 129 -5.49 10.17 6.52
N ALA A 130 -6.67 10.64 6.97
CA ALA A 130 -6.84 11.23 8.29
C ALA A 130 -7.14 10.20 9.40
N GLY A 131 -7.68 9.04 9.04
CA GLY A 131 -8.18 8.05 10.00
C GLY A 131 -7.59 6.66 9.80
N ASP A 132 -7.99 5.97 8.74
CA ASP A 132 -7.73 4.53 8.56
C ASP A 132 -6.25 4.19 8.40
N ILE A 133 -5.50 4.95 7.59
CA ILE A 133 -4.05 4.76 7.42
C ILE A 133 -3.31 5.04 8.72
N PRO A 134 -3.46 6.21 9.39
CA PRO A 134 -2.83 6.46 10.69
C PRO A 134 -3.18 5.43 11.77
N ALA A 135 -4.44 5.00 11.86
CA ALA A 135 -4.86 3.98 12.82
C ALA A 135 -4.17 2.64 12.54
N THR A 136 -4.07 2.26 11.26
CA THR A 136 -3.36 1.05 10.83
C THR A 136 -1.87 1.12 11.17
N VAL A 137 -1.21 2.25 10.90
CA VAL A 137 0.20 2.48 11.24
C VAL A 137 0.42 2.38 12.75
N ALA A 138 -0.44 3.01 13.56
CA ALA A 138 -0.32 2.96 15.01
C ALA A 138 -0.38 1.52 15.55
N ARG A 139 -1.25 0.67 15.00
CA ARG A 139 -1.30 -0.76 15.36
C ARG A 139 -0.06 -1.52 14.91
N ALA A 140 0.42 -1.26 13.70
CA ALA A 140 1.66 -1.86 13.20
C ALA A 140 2.85 -1.51 14.11
N GLU A 141 3.00 -0.25 14.49
CA GLU A 141 4.06 0.22 15.40
C GLU A 141 3.89 -0.36 16.81
N ALA A 142 2.67 -0.42 17.33
CA ALA A 142 2.40 -1.05 18.63
C ALA A 142 2.78 -2.54 18.62
N ALA A 143 2.43 -3.28 17.56
CA ALA A 143 2.81 -4.67 17.40
C ALA A 143 4.33 -4.86 17.26
N ILE A 144 5.00 -4.00 16.49
CA ILE A 144 6.48 -4.00 16.38
C ILE A 144 7.14 -3.75 17.74
N ALA A 145 6.52 -2.91 18.58
CA ALA A 145 6.96 -2.63 19.94
C ALA A 145 6.54 -3.68 20.98
N GLY A 146 5.80 -4.74 20.58
CA GLY A 146 5.35 -5.82 21.47
C GLY A 146 4.15 -5.45 22.35
N ALA A 147 3.26 -4.57 21.89
CA ALA A 147 2.14 -4.03 22.68
C ALA A 147 0.73 -4.34 22.13
N ASP A 148 0.59 -4.89 20.91
CA ASP A 148 -0.71 -5.25 20.29
C ASP A 148 -0.72 -6.72 19.84
N ASP A 149 -0.47 -7.63 20.79
CA ASP A 149 -0.36 -9.08 20.53
C ASP A 149 -1.66 -9.67 19.96
N GLU A 150 -2.83 -9.24 20.43
CA GLU A 150 -4.12 -9.72 19.93
C GLU A 150 -4.30 -9.38 18.44
N TRP A 151 -3.95 -8.15 18.05
CA TRP A 151 -3.96 -7.79 16.64
C TRP A 151 -2.93 -8.58 15.84
N LEU A 152 -1.72 -8.72 16.37
CA LEU A 152 -0.65 -9.44 15.68
C LEU A 152 -1.04 -10.90 15.42
N GLU A 153 -1.68 -11.57 16.38
CA GLU A 153 -2.28 -12.90 16.20
C GLU A 153 -3.37 -12.91 15.12
N SER A 154 -4.24 -11.90 15.09
CA SER A 154 -5.27 -11.78 14.04
C SER A 154 -4.65 -11.61 12.64
N VAL A 155 -3.55 -10.85 12.53
CA VAL A 155 -2.79 -10.65 11.29
C VAL A 155 -2.12 -11.95 10.87
N ARG A 156 -1.52 -12.71 11.80
CA ARG A 156 -0.91 -14.03 11.52
C ARG A 156 -1.95 -15.02 11.00
N ALA A 157 -3.10 -15.11 11.66
CA ALA A 157 -4.18 -16.02 11.30
C ALA A 157 -4.74 -15.77 9.88
N SER A 158 -4.57 -14.56 9.35
CA SER A 158 -5.09 -14.17 8.04
C SER A 158 -4.03 -13.51 7.15
N TRP A 159 -2.75 -13.86 7.33
CA TRP A 159 -1.62 -13.15 6.71
C TRP A 159 -1.74 -13.04 5.19
N ARG A 160 -2.30 -14.05 4.52
CA ARG A 160 -2.50 -14.03 3.06
C ARG A 160 -3.41 -12.88 2.62
N LYS A 161 -4.49 -12.61 3.35
CA LYS A 161 -5.36 -11.46 3.07
C LYS A 161 -4.59 -10.13 3.14
N HIS A 162 -3.64 -10.05 4.06
CA HIS A 162 -2.90 -8.83 4.34
C HIS A 162 -1.70 -8.59 3.41
N PHE A 163 -1.01 -9.65 2.99
CA PHE A 163 0.29 -9.55 2.34
C PHE A 163 0.37 -10.27 0.99
N ASP A 164 -0.58 -11.15 0.64
CA ASP A 164 -0.58 -11.94 -0.61
C ASP A 164 -1.23 -11.20 -1.78
N SER A 165 -0.87 -9.93 -1.95
CA SER A 165 -1.27 -9.12 -3.11
C SER A 165 -0.49 -9.52 -4.36
N PHE A 166 -0.95 -9.12 -5.54
CA PHE A 166 -0.18 -9.35 -6.76
C PHE A 166 0.94 -8.32 -6.84
N TYR A 167 2.20 -8.75 -6.73
CA TYR A 167 3.39 -7.90 -6.93
C TYR A 167 3.95 -8.17 -8.32
N SER A 168 4.08 -7.13 -9.13
CA SER A 168 4.46 -7.26 -10.54
C SER A 168 5.27 -6.07 -10.98
N THR A 169 6.15 -6.27 -11.96
CA THR A 169 6.85 -5.16 -12.63
C THR A 169 6.06 -4.59 -13.81
N THR A 170 5.00 -5.27 -14.23
CA THR A 170 4.14 -4.85 -15.33
C THR A 170 3.07 -3.90 -14.80
N LEU A 171 2.95 -2.73 -15.43
CA LEU A 171 1.87 -1.80 -15.14
C LEU A 171 0.55 -2.30 -15.72
N TYR A 172 -0.50 -2.29 -14.91
CA TYR A 172 -1.86 -2.57 -15.39
C TYR A 172 -2.39 -1.40 -16.24
N PHE A 173 -2.13 -0.16 -15.82
CA PHE A 173 -2.39 1.05 -16.58
C PHE A 173 -1.09 1.59 -17.19
N SER A 174 -1.07 1.79 -18.51
CA SER A 174 0.03 2.50 -19.17
C SER A 174 -0.15 4.01 -18.99
N PHE A 175 0.86 4.67 -18.43
CA PHE A 175 0.89 6.13 -18.32
C PHE A 175 1.67 6.68 -19.52
N PRO A 176 1.10 7.60 -20.32
CA PRO A 176 1.81 8.24 -21.41
C PRO A 176 3.07 8.92 -20.87
N THR A 177 4.18 8.76 -21.59
CA THR A 177 5.34 9.64 -21.45
C THR A 177 5.23 10.63 -22.60
N ASP A 178 5.17 11.93 -22.26
CA ASP A 178 5.20 13.01 -23.25
C ASP A 178 6.49 12.98 -24.09
#